data_AF-H6QV06-F1
#
_entry.id   AF-H6QV06-F1
#
_cell.length_a   1.000
_cell.length_b   1.000
_cell.length_c   1.000
_cell.angle_alpha   90.00
_cell.angle_beta   90.00
_cell.angle_gamma   90.00
#
_symmetry.space_group_name_H-M   'P 1'
#
loop_
_entity.id
_entity.type
_entity.pdbx_description
1 polymer ?
#
loop_
_entity_poly.entity_id
_entity_poly.type
_entity_poly.pdbx_seq_one_letter_code
_entity_poly.pdbx_strand_id
1 'polypeptide(L)'
;MRSSKNKARQKRRKTSRDNEFETLISDQTMPGGVLIRGKRVLKFDLFPEISKELAIEKEKRMKEEQEFKENSQNRPDEKIQKPAHHPLTPRAPTEEENATALKLVEEKFHHANRDYGKIYNSANEQIIGVFEILKIPNLEQTQREDLDFLCAFIHDCKQFVSPAISEGLSCDDISSAIGWSKDLTRLEILPQYRNEESIRKNQEAYSKLMEASKKAGGILWDIFSTLGNLAAANTRAKMKKLASDGLVSSLAFPSNGFHTDYQVDNEEESDPPLSFAMMIPTFRSTGKIALESEGHRVDNGQFVFPDIKQAISFPPDTIGLMIFRAQQYAHGILSSTEVGDSTRLGLCIQAPVVINRGSQTEQDTPHDSEPEKAKS
;
A
#
# COMPACT_ATOMS: atom_id res chain seq x y z
N MET A 1 0.42 -48.06 1.16
CA MET A 1 1.52 -47.14 0.75
C MET A 1 1.08 -45.71 0.38
N ARG A 2 0.04 -45.47 -0.45
CA ARG A 2 -0.40 -44.11 -0.85
C ARG A 2 -0.85 -43.22 0.34
N SER A 3 -1.54 -43.78 1.33
CA SER A 3 -2.01 -43.04 2.52
C SER A 3 -0.86 -42.49 3.41
N SER A 4 0.20 -43.26 3.62
CA SER A 4 1.37 -42.84 4.41
C SER A 4 2.18 -41.72 3.71
N LYS A 5 2.38 -41.83 2.39
CA LYS A 5 3.04 -40.78 1.59
C LYS A 5 2.27 -39.45 1.62
N ASN A 6 0.93 -39.51 1.58
CA ASN A 6 0.09 -38.31 1.67
C ASN A 6 0.18 -37.64 3.04
N LYS A 7 0.19 -38.41 4.14
CA LYS A 7 0.36 -37.88 5.51
C LYS A 7 1.73 -37.22 5.69
N ALA A 8 2.80 -37.85 5.20
CA ALA A 8 4.16 -37.28 5.26
C ALA A 8 4.26 -35.97 4.47
N ARG A 9 3.66 -35.89 3.28
CA ARG A 9 3.61 -34.66 2.47
C ARG A 9 2.82 -33.55 3.17
N GLN A 10 1.67 -33.85 3.77
CA GLN A 10 0.89 -32.88 4.54
C GLN A 10 1.65 -32.35 5.74
N LYS A 11 2.37 -33.23 6.47
CA LYS A 11 3.23 -32.83 7.59
C LYS A 11 4.35 -31.88 7.13
N ARG A 12 5.08 -32.22 6.07
CA ARG A 12 6.13 -31.36 5.50
C ARG A 12 5.61 -29.99 5.09
N ARG A 13 4.45 -29.94 4.41
CA ARG A 13 3.80 -28.68 4.03
C ARG A 13 3.39 -27.84 5.23
N LYS A 14 2.84 -28.47 6.28
CA LYS A 14 2.53 -27.77 7.52
C LYS A 14 3.80 -27.17 8.12
N THR A 15 4.85 -27.96 8.29
CA THR A 15 6.14 -27.48 8.81
C THR A 15 6.74 -26.34 7.98
N SER A 16 6.67 -26.41 6.64
CA SER A 16 7.16 -25.34 5.76
C SER A 16 6.39 -24.02 5.96
N ARG A 17 5.07 -24.10 6.04
CA ARG A 17 4.18 -22.94 6.21
C ARG A 17 4.29 -22.31 7.59
N ASP A 18 4.43 -23.14 8.62
CA ASP A 18 4.65 -22.70 9.99
C ASP A 18 6.02 -22.01 10.09
N ASN A 19 7.07 -22.62 9.50
CA ASN A 19 8.41 -22.03 9.45
C ASN A 19 8.43 -20.68 8.73
N GLU A 20 7.82 -20.53 7.55
CA GLU A 20 7.80 -19.24 6.87
C GLU A 20 7.07 -18.16 7.68
N PHE A 21 5.96 -18.52 8.33
CA PHE A 21 5.25 -17.59 9.21
C PHE A 21 6.14 -17.16 10.38
N GLU A 22 6.77 -18.12 11.05
CA GLU A 22 7.65 -17.91 12.21
C GLU A 22 8.92 -17.14 11.87
N THR A 23 9.39 -17.15 10.62
CA THR A 23 10.59 -16.43 10.22
C THR A 23 10.32 -15.07 9.56
N LEU A 24 9.15 -14.88 8.93
CA LEU A 24 8.85 -13.67 8.13
C LEU A 24 7.72 -12.81 8.69
N ILE A 25 6.73 -13.41 9.37
CA ILE A 25 5.55 -12.69 9.86
C ILE A 25 5.66 -12.45 11.36
N SER A 26 5.69 -13.53 12.15
CA SER A 26 5.70 -13.45 13.60
C SER A 26 6.22 -14.73 14.24
N ASP A 27 7.11 -14.57 15.22
CA ASP A 27 7.57 -15.64 16.12
C ASP A 27 6.66 -15.83 17.35
N GLN A 28 5.56 -15.06 17.44
CA GLN A 28 4.61 -15.13 18.54
C GLN A 28 3.50 -16.14 18.25
N THR A 29 2.96 -16.72 19.32
CA THR A 29 1.89 -17.72 19.22
C THR A 29 0.55 -17.01 18.98
N MET A 30 -0.01 -17.14 17.78
CA MET A 30 -1.30 -16.52 17.46
C MET A 30 -2.48 -17.32 18.04
N PRO A 31 -3.47 -16.68 18.67
CA PRO A 31 -4.63 -17.36 19.22
C PRO A 31 -5.62 -17.77 18.11
N GLY A 32 -6.05 -19.04 18.13
CA GLY A 32 -7.31 -19.46 17.48
C GLY A 32 -7.21 -20.27 16.18
N GLY A 33 -8.40 -20.63 15.67
CA GLY A 33 -8.57 -21.50 14.50
C GLY A 33 -8.23 -20.80 13.19
N VAL A 34 -7.03 -21.06 12.67
CA VAL A 34 -6.53 -20.41 11.45
C VAL A 34 -7.25 -20.93 10.20
N LEU A 35 -7.85 -20.03 9.42
CA LEU A 35 -8.21 -20.34 8.04
C LEU A 35 -6.94 -20.44 7.20
N ILE A 36 -6.53 -21.66 6.85
CA ILE A 36 -5.39 -21.88 5.97
C ILE A 36 -5.90 -22.18 4.55
N ARG A 37 -5.57 -21.33 3.58
CA ARG A 37 -5.91 -21.59 2.16
C ARG A 37 -4.66 -21.61 1.30
N GLY A 38 -4.44 -22.73 0.61
CA GLY A 38 -3.51 -22.81 -0.51
C GLY A 38 -4.22 -22.39 -1.80
N LYS A 39 -3.66 -21.42 -2.52
CA LYS A 39 -4.21 -20.89 -3.77
C LYS A 39 -3.24 -21.09 -4.92
N ARG A 40 -3.75 -21.42 -6.10
CA ARG A 40 -2.95 -21.36 -7.33
C ARG A 40 -2.96 -19.92 -7.81
N VAL A 41 -1.79 -19.40 -8.14
CA VAL A 41 -1.63 -18.06 -8.71
C VAL A 41 -1.81 -18.19 -10.22
N LEU A 42 -2.85 -17.56 -10.74
CA LEU A 42 -3.19 -17.51 -12.15
C LEU A 42 -3.58 -16.08 -12.47
N LYS A 43 -2.82 -15.41 -13.36
CA LYS A 43 -3.10 -14.02 -13.74
C LYS A 43 -4.58 -13.83 -14.07
N PHE A 44 -5.19 -12.86 -13.43
CA PHE A 44 -6.61 -12.56 -13.62
C PHE A 44 -6.82 -11.06 -13.70
N ASP A 45 -7.32 -10.60 -14.84
CA ASP A 45 -7.57 -9.19 -15.07
C ASP A 45 -9.01 -8.83 -14.71
N LEU A 46 -9.18 -7.94 -13.73
CA LEU A 46 -10.49 -7.44 -13.31
C LEU A 46 -11.02 -6.32 -14.23
N PHE A 47 -10.14 -5.56 -14.88
CA PHE A 47 -10.52 -4.45 -15.78
C PHE A 47 -9.76 -4.55 -17.11
N PRO A 48 -10.12 -5.50 -17.98
CA PRO A 48 -9.36 -5.81 -19.19
C PRO A 48 -9.25 -4.65 -20.18
N GLU A 49 -10.22 -3.74 -20.24
CA GLU A 49 -10.14 -2.60 -21.16
C GLU A 49 -9.08 -1.58 -20.70
N ILE A 50 -8.99 -1.31 -19.39
CA ILE A 50 -7.95 -0.44 -18.82
C ILE A 50 -6.56 -1.04 -19.08
N SER A 51 -6.40 -2.36 -18.88
CA SER A 51 -5.15 -3.06 -19.19
C SER A 51 -4.74 -2.93 -20.66
N LYS A 52 -5.70 -3.02 -21.59
CA LYS A 52 -5.43 -2.86 -23.03
C LYS A 52 -5.00 -1.43 -23.35
N GLU A 53 -5.69 -0.43 -22.83
CA GLU A 53 -5.33 0.98 -23.01
C GLU A 53 -3.90 1.26 -22.52
N LEU A 54 -3.55 0.75 -21.33
CA LEU A 54 -2.20 0.83 -20.79
C LEU A 54 -1.16 0.11 -21.66
N ALA A 55 -1.48 -1.06 -22.20
CA ALA A 55 -0.57 -1.81 -23.06
C ALA A 55 -0.27 -1.05 -24.36
N ILE A 56 -1.30 -0.44 -24.97
CA ILE A 56 -1.16 0.39 -26.17
C ILE A 56 -0.24 1.58 -25.90
N GLU A 57 -0.44 2.29 -24.79
CA GLU A 57 0.37 3.45 -24.44
C GLU A 57 1.82 3.05 -24.09
N LYS A 58 2.03 1.89 -23.43
CA LYS A 58 3.37 1.33 -23.22
C LYS A 58 4.06 1.03 -24.55
N GLU A 59 3.36 0.42 -25.51
CA GLU A 59 3.92 0.11 -26.82
C GLU A 59 4.29 1.39 -27.60
N LYS A 60 3.42 2.40 -27.56
CA LYS A 60 3.70 3.70 -28.17
C LYS A 60 4.97 4.33 -27.62
N ARG A 61 5.14 4.33 -26.29
CA ARG A 61 6.36 4.85 -25.64
C ARG A 61 7.60 4.06 -25.98
N MET A 62 7.52 2.73 -26.03
CA MET A 62 8.65 1.90 -26.44
C MET A 62 9.10 2.25 -27.88
N LYS A 63 8.15 2.50 -28.78
CA LYS A 63 8.45 2.95 -30.15
C LYS A 63 9.09 4.34 -30.17
N GLU A 64 8.54 5.31 -29.44
CA GLU A 64 9.12 6.66 -29.32
C GLU A 64 10.56 6.63 -28.77
N GLU A 65 10.84 5.77 -27.78
CA GLU A 65 12.18 5.57 -27.23
C GLU A 65 13.14 4.91 -28.24
N GLN A 66 12.64 3.94 -29.00
CA GLN A 66 13.43 3.28 -30.02
C GLN A 66 13.77 4.24 -31.16
N GLU A 67 12.81 5.01 -31.66
CA GLU A 67 13.03 6.04 -32.68
C GLU A 67 14.00 7.12 -32.18
N PHE A 68 13.89 7.55 -30.91
CA PHE A 68 14.85 8.48 -30.32
C PHE A 68 16.28 7.91 -30.29
N LYS A 69 16.44 6.64 -29.90
CA LYS A 69 17.76 5.96 -29.87
C LYS A 69 18.36 5.84 -31.27
N GLU A 70 17.55 5.44 -32.27
CA GLU A 70 17.99 5.30 -33.66
C GLU A 70 18.37 6.67 -34.26
N ASN A 71 17.55 7.70 -34.04
CA ASN A 71 17.85 9.05 -34.53
C ASN A 71 19.11 9.64 -33.88
N SER A 72 19.29 9.43 -32.57
CA SER A 72 20.48 9.89 -31.84
C SER A 72 21.76 9.19 -32.31
N GLN A 73 21.68 7.91 -32.70
CA GLN A 73 22.82 7.19 -33.28
C GLN A 73 23.15 7.64 -34.69
N ASN A 74 22.13 7.92 -35.51
CA ASN A 74 22.30 8.31 -36.91
C ASN A 74 22.74 9.78 -37.07
N ARG A 75 22.49 10.64 -36.08
CA ARG A 75 22.81 12.08 -36.11
C ARG A 75 23.41 12.55 -34.78
N PRO A 76 24.63 12.13 -34.45
CA PRO A 76 25.24 12.44 -33.15
C PRO A 76 25.51 13.94 -32.94
N ASP A 77 25.61 14.71 -34.03
CA ASP A 77 25.89 16.16 -33.98
C ASP A 77 24.61 17.01 -33.79
N GLU A 78 23.42 16.44 -33.98
CA GLU A 78 22.14 17.11 -33.74
C GLU A 78 21.71 16.90 -32.28
N LYS A 79 21.43 17.99 -31.56
CA LYS A 79 20.80 17.92 -30.22
C LYS A 79 19.34 17.50 -30.37
N ILE A 80 19.10 16.20 -30.48
CA ILE A 80 17.74 15.63 -30.49
C ILE A 80 17.19 15.67 -29.06
N GLN A 81 16.02 16.29 -28.90
CA GLN A 81 15.38 16.40 -27.60
C GLN A 81 14.85 15.02 -27.17
N LYS A 82 15.23 14.59 -25.96
CA LYS A 82 14.74 13.34 -25.37
C LYS A 82 13.23 13.46 -25.08
N PRO A 83 12.42 12.42 -25.36
CA PRO A 83 11.02 12.40 -24.97
C PRO A 83 10.86 12.65 -23.46
N ALA A 84 9.92 13.52 -23.10
CA ALA A 84 9.53 13.73 -21.71
C ALA A 84 8.67 12.54 -21.26
N HIS A 85 9.14 11.79 -20.26
CA HIS A 85 8.39 10.65 -19.73
C HIS A 85 7.61 11.05 -18.47
N HIS A 86 6.29 11.14 -18.59
CA HIS A 86 5.41 11.19 -17.43
C HIS A 86 5.06 9.77 -16.97
N PRO A 87 4.84 9.49 -15.68
CA PRO A 87 4.37 8.18 -15.24
C PRO A 87 3.11 7.74 -16.01
N LEU A 88 3.03 6.45 -16.37
CA LEU A 88 1.79 5.88 -16.92
C LEU A 88 0.81 5.67 -15.78
N THR A 89 -0.20 6.52 -15.74
CA THR A 89 -1.30 6.38 -14.78
C THR A 89 -2.50 5.76 -15.50
N PRO A 90 -3.01 4.59 -15.04
CA PRO A 90 -4.27 4.05 -15.53
C PRO A 90 -5.42 5.04 -15.34
N ARG A 91 -6.38 5.06 -16.26
CA ARG A 91 -7.65 5.77 -16.01
C ARG A 91 -8.42 5.10 -14.88
N ALA A 92 -9.33 5.84 -14.25
CA ALA A 92 -10.29 5.25 -13.32
C ALA A 92 -11.26 4.31 -14.07
N PRO A 93 -11.70 3.20 -13.44
CA PRO A 93 -12.79 2.38 -13.96
C PRO A 93 -14.11 3.15 -14.04
N THR A 94 -14.90 2.84 -15.06
CA THR A 94 -16.29 3.31 -15.20
C THR A 94 -17.22 2.62 -14.20
N GLU A 95 -18.44 3.15 -14.03
CA GLU A 95 -19.45 2.54 -13.16
C GLU A 95 -19.83 1.13 -13.63
N GLU A 96 -19.95 0.91 -14.95
CA GLU A 96 -20.28 -0.39 -15.53
C GLU A 96 -19.14 -1.41 -15.35
N GLU A 97 -17.89 -0.97 -15.49
CA GLU A 97 -16.71 -1.79 -15.22
C GLU A 97 -16.63 -2.18 -13.74
N ASN A 98 -16.89 -1.25 -12.83
CA ASN A 98 -16.96 -1.52 -11.39
C ASN A 98 -18.07 -2.52 -11.05
N ALA A 99 -19.27 -2.35 -11.61
CA ALA A 99 -20.38 -3.29 -11.41
C ALA A 99 -20.07 -4.69 -11.94
N THR A 100 -19.39 -4.77 -13.09
CA THR A 100 -18.96 -6.04 -13.69
C THR A 100 -17.91 -6.73 -12.83
N ALA A 101 -16.91 -5.98 -12.35
CA ALA A 101 -15.87 -6.50 -11.46
C ALA A 101 -16.47 -7.00 -10.14
N LEU A 102 -17.39 -6.25 -9.53
CA LEU A 102 -18.10 -6.65 -8.32
C LEU A 102 -18.83 -7.98 -8.51
N LYS A 103 -19.67 -8.10 -9.54
CA LYS A 103 -20.40 -9.33 -9.85
C LYS A 103 -19.46 -10.52 -10.03
N LEU A 104 -18.34 -10.32 -10.73
CA LEU A 104 -17.34 -11.34 -10.97
C LEU A 104 -16.68 -11.82 -9.68
N VAL A 105 -16.39 -10.90 -8.75
CA VAL A 105 -15.84 -11.20 -7.43
C VAL A 105 -16.87 -11.93 -6.56
N GLU A 106 -18.12 -11.51 -6.56
CA GLU A 106 -19.19 -12.18 -5.83
C GLU A 106 -19.38 -13.64 -6.31
N GLU A 107 -19.39 -13.87 -7.61
CA GLU A 107 -19.67 -15.20 -8.19
C GLU A 107 -18.46 -16.15 -8.17
N LYS A 108 -17.24 -15.64 -8.40
CA LYS A 108 -16.06 -16.48 -8.71
C LYS A 108 -14.95 -16.43 -7.68
N PHE A 109 -15.01 -15.52 -6.70
CA PHE A 109 -13.97 -15.40 -5.69
C PHE A 109 -14.38 -16.08 -4.40
N HIS A 110 -13.38 -16.53 -3.66
CA HIS A 110 -13.60 -16.98 -2.30
C HIS A 110 -13.60 -15.79 -1.37
N HIS A 111 -14.66 -15.63 -0.61
CA HIS A 111 -14.79 -14.58 0.40
C HIS A 111 -14.24 -15.08 1.74
N ALA A 112 -13.36 -14.29 2.34
CA ALA A 112 -12.90 -14.47 3.70
C ALA A 112 -13.69 -13.54 4.62
N ASN A 113 -14.37 -14.14 5.60
CA ASN A 113 -15.21 -13.47 6.59
C ASN A 113 -14.97 -14.01 8.01
N ARG A 114 -13.78 -14.56 8.27
CA ARG A 114 -13.41 -15.11 9.58
C ARG A 114 -12.48 -14.15 10.31
N ASP A 115 -12.48 -14.26 11.63
CA ASP A 115 -11.70 -13.43 12.53
C ASP A 115 -10.18 -13.47 12.22
N TYR A 116 -9.63 -14.58 11.70
CA TYR A 116 -8.22 -14.66 11.29
C TYR A 116 -7.96 -15.66 10.16
N GLY A 117 -7.00 -15.37 9.26
CA GLY A 117 -6.60 -16.30 8.22
C GLY A 117 -5.23 -16.06 7.59
N LYS A 118 -4.69 -17.14 7.00
CA LYS A 118 -3.41 -17.18 6.29
C LYS A 118 -3.63 -17.69 4.87
N ILE A 119 -3.16 -16.93 3.89
CA ILE A 119 -3.26 -17.23 2.46
C ILE A 119 -1.88 -17.63 1.97
N TYR A 120 -1.78 -18.80 1.35
CA TYR A 120 -0.53 -19.36 0.84
C TYR A 120 -0.61 -19.63 -0.66
N ASN A 121 0.51 -19.49 -1.34
CA ASN A 121 0.70 -19.98 -2.69
C ASN A 121 0.88 -21.51 -2.65
N SER A 122 -0.02 -22.23 -3.29
CA SER A 122 -0.04 -23.70 -3.29
C SER A 122 1.11 -24.36 -4.07
N ALA A 123 1.86 -23.59 -4.87
CA ALA A 123 2.96 -24.10 -5.66
C ALA A 123 4.27 -24.19 -4.85
N ASN A 124 4.59 -23.13 -4.10
CA ASN A 124 5.82 -22.99 -3.33
C ASN A 124 5.60 -22.87 -1.81
N GLU A 125 4.35 -22.98 -1.37
CA GLU A 125 3.91 -22.80 0.03
C GLU A 125 4.19 -21.42 0.63
N GLN A 126 4.53 -20.41 -0.21
CA GLN A 126 4.82 -19.03 0.21
C GLN A 126 3.58 -18.35 0.82
N ILE A 127 3.71 -17.61 1.91
CA ILE A 127 2.65 -16.75 2.46
C ILE A 127 2.41 -15.59 1.50
N ILE A 128 1.20 -15.49 0.98
CA ILE A 128 0.74 -14.35 0.17
C ILE A 128 0.29 -13.22 1.08
N GLY A 129 -0.45 -13.57 2.14
CA GLY A 129 -0.89 -12.62 3.14
C GLY A 129 -1.54 -13.28 4.35
N VAL A 130 -1.63 -12.49 5.41
CA VAL A 130 -2.26 -12.78 6.68
C VAL A 130 -3.30 -11.69 6.91
N PHE A 131 -4.48 -12.04 7.40
CA PHE A 131 -5.51 -11.07 7.73
C PHE A 131 -6.16 -11.38 9.07
N GLU A 132 -6.62 -10.33 9.72
CA GLU A 132 -7.39 -10.38 10.97
C GLU A 132 -8.57 -9.42 10.87
N ILE A 133 -9.73 -9.84 11.35
CA ILE A 133 -10.95 -9.04 11.44
C ILE A 133 -11.25 -8.86 12.93
N LEU A 134 -10.95 -7.67 13.44
CA LEU A 134 -11.24 -7.29 14.82
C LEU A 134 -12.68 -6.81 14.92
N LYS A 135 -13.43 -7.33 15.89
CA LYS A 135 -14.78 -6.86 16.20
C LYS A 135 -14.68 -5.68 17.15
N ILE A 136 -15.20 -4.52 16.75
CA ILE A 136 -15.13 -3.28 17.54
C ILE A 136 -15.71 -3.47 18.95
N PRO A 137 -16.84 -4.19 19.15
CA PRO A 137 -17.36 -4.45 20.50
C PRO A 137 -16.44 -5.28 21.42
N ASN A 138 -15.46 -5.97 20.85
CA ASN A 138 -14.55 -6.87 21.58
C ASN A 138 -13.17 -6.24 21.83
N LEU A 139 -12.93 -5.00 21.37
CA LEU A 139 -11.66 -4.32 21.58
C LEU A 139 -11.45 -4.03 23.06
N GLU A 140 -10.21 -4.18 23.51
CA GLU A 140 -9.83 -3.65 24.82
C GLU A 140 -9.95 -2.13 24.82
N GLN A 141 -10.23 -1.55 26.00
CA GLN A 141 -10.42 -0.10 26.14
C GLN A 141 -9.23 0.69 25.59
N THR A 142 -8.01 0.24 25.87
CA THR A 142 -6.77 0.86 25.37
C THR A 142 -6.65 0.76 23.86
N GLN A 143 -6.95 -0.40 23.26
CA GLN A 143 -6.96 -0.58 21.80
C GLN A 143 -7.98 0.37 21.15
N ARG A 144 -9.17 0.49 21.75
CA ARG A 144 -10.20 1.40 21.25
C ARG A 144 -9.76 2.86 21.32
N GLU A 145 -9.20 3.29 22.45
CA GLU A 145 -8.69 4.66 22.64
C GLU A 145 -7.57 5.01 21.66
N ASP A 146 -6.67 4.08 21.39
CA ASP A 146 -5.58 4.27 20.43
C ASP A 146 -6.10 4.37 18.99
N LEU A 147 -7.07 3.54 18.61
CA LEU A 147 -7.71 3.62 17.30
C LEU A 147 -8.53 4.91 17.14
N ASP A 148 -9.27 5.33 18.16
CA ASP A 148 -10.00 6.60 18.15
C ASP A 148 -9.03 7.79 18.02
N PHE A 149 -7.90 7.76 18.75
CA PHE A 149 -6.85 8.78 18.65
C PHE A 149 -6.25 8.83 17.24
N LEU A 150 -5.93 7.67 16.67
CA LEU A 150 -5.38 7.58 15.32
C LEU A 150 -6.36 8.14 14.29
N CYS A 151 -7.64 7.75 14.34
CA CYS A 151 -8.65 8.23 13.40
C CYS A 151 -8.85 9.75 13.52
N ALA A 152 -8.90 10.28 14.74
CA ALA A 152 -8.98 11.71 15.00
C ALA A 152 -7.76 12.46 14.43
N PHE A 153 -6.54 11.96 14.68
CA PHE A 153 -5.32 12.55 14.13
C PHE A 153 -5.36 12.63 12.59
N ILE A 154 -5.72 11.53 11.91
CA ILE A 154 -5.80 11.50 10.44
C ILE A 154 -6.88 12.45 9.92
N HIS A 155 -8.02 12.53 10.63
CA HIS A 155 -9.09 13.46 10.30
C HIS A 155 -8.65 14.92 10.44
N ASP A 156 -7.99 15.26 11.55
CA ASP A 156 -7.52 16.62 11.84
C ASP A 156 -6.44 17.08 10.86
N CYS A 157 -5.70 16.17 10.20
CA CYS A 157 -4.79 16.52 9.12
C CYS A 157 -5.50 17.17 7.93
N LYS A 158 -6.78 16.86 7.66
CA LYS A 158 -7.52 17.38 6.49
C LYS A 158 -7.50 18.90 6.41
N GLN A 159 -7.56 19.60 7.54
CA GLN A 159 -7.57 21.07 7.58
C GLN A 159 -6.28 21.71 7.05
N PHE A 160 -5.18 20.95 6.98
CA PHE A 160 -3.87 21.41 6.55
C PHE A 160 -3.41 20.80 5.23
N VAL A 161 -4.30 20.07 4.54
CA VAL A 161 -4.04 19.53 3.20
C VAL A 161 -4.61 20.49 2.13
N SER A 162 -3.86 20.67 1.05
CA SER A 162 -4.18 21.58 -0.05
C SER A 162 -5.35 21.05 -0.89
N PRO A 163 -6.45 21.83 -1.05
CA PRO A 163 -7.57 21.43 -1.92
C PRO A 163 -7.20 21.41 -3.42
N ALA A 164 -6.28 22.28 -3.86
CA ALA A 164 -6.03 22.56 -5.28
C ALA A 164 -5.29 21.45 -6.06
N ILE A 165 -4.70 20.47 -5.36
CA ILE A 165 -4.03 19.32 -6.00
C ILE A 165 -5.05 18.20 -6.34
N SER A 166 -6.29 18.39 -5.89
CA SER A 166 -7.43 17.48 -6.05
C SER A 166 -8.11 17.53 -7.42
N GLU A 167 -7.77 18.46 -8.32
CA GLU A 167 -8.45 18.55 -9.64
C GLU A 167 -8.10 17.39 -10.60
N GLY A 168 -7.12 16.55 -10.26
CA GLY A 168 -6.80 15.31 -10.98
C GLY A 168 -6.78 14.04 -10.12
N LEU A 169 -7.06 14.14 -8.82
CA LEU A 169 -7.04 13.04 -7.86
C LEU A 169 -8.31 13.15 -7.00
N SER A 170 -9.12 12.09 -6.96
CA SER A 170 -10.33 12.04 -6.14
C SER A 170 -10.06 12.50 -4.71
N CYS A 171 -11.01 13.24 -4.13
CA CYS A 171 -10.96 13.92 -2.82
C CYS A 171 -10.71 12.99 -1.60
N ASP A 172 -10.57 11.67 -1.78
CA ASP A 172 -10.90 10.69 -0.74
C ASP A 172 -9.75 9.91 -0.09
N ASP A 173 -8.48 10.10 -0.47
CA ASP A 173 -7.37 9.42 0.22
C ASP A 173 -6.47 10.40 0.96
N ILE A 174 -6.98 10.97 2.06
CA ILE A 174 -6.17 11.75 3.03
C ILE A 174 -4.90 10.99 3.45
N SER A 175 -4.94 9.65 3.45
CA SER A 175 -3.80 8.77 3.70
C SER A 175 -2.67 8.91 2.67
N SER A 176 -2.96 9.31 1.43
CA SER A 176 -1.95 9.63 0.41
C SER A 176 -1.21 10.94 0.70
N ALA A 177 -1.86 11.87 1.39
CA ALA A 177 -1.26 13.15 1.78
C ALA A 177 -0.37 13.05 3.03
N ILE A 178 -0.53 11.98 3.81
CA ILE A 178 0.19 11.73 5.05
C ILE A 178 1.27 10.69 4.76
N GLY A 179 2.46 10.88 5.31
CA GLY A 179 3.55 9.93 5.23
C GLY A 179 4.44 9.94 6.45
N TRP A 180 5.55 9.22 6.35
CA TRP A 180 6.49 9.06 7.46
C TRP A 180 7.56 10.15 7.47
N SER A 181 7.92 10.61 8.67
CA SER A 181 9.14 11.38 8.88
C SER A 181 10.38 10.56 8.47
N LYS A 182 11.50 11.22 8.16
CA LYS A 182 12.75 10.54 7.77
C LYS A 182 13.24 9.51 8.81
N ASP A 183 13.00 9.77 10.09
CA ASP A 183 13.38 8.87 11.19
C ASP A 183 12.35 7.76 11.48
N LEU A 184 11.22 7.75 10.75
CA LEU A 184 10.09 6.83 10.91
C LEU A 184 9.51 6.82 12.34
N THR A 185 9.59 7.95 13.05
CA THR A 185 9.02 8.09 14.40
C THR A 185 7.71 8.86 14.43
N ARG A 186 7.42 9.62 13.37
CA ARG A 186 6.29 10.55 13.29
C ARG A 186 5.60 10.44 11.95
N LEU A 187 4.33 10.82 11.94
CA LEU A 187 3.60 11.10 10.71
C LEU A 187 3.73 12.58 10.36
N GLU A 188 3.74 12.87 9.06
CA GLU A 188 3.82 14.21 8.51
C GLU A 188 2.85 14.36 7.34
N ILE A 189 2.29 15.55 7.16
CA ILE A 189 1.68 15.92 5.88
C ILE A 189 2.83 16.14 4.91
N LEU A 190 2.83 15.42 3.79
CA LEU A 190 3.94 15.50 2.83
C LEU A 190 3.98 16.89 2.19
N PRO A 191 5.17 17.44 1.92
CA PRO A 191 5.32 18.84 1.48
C PRO A 191 4.45 19.21 0.28
N GLN A 192 4.33 18.31 -0.70
CA GLN A 192 3.52 18.55 -1.88
C GLN A 192 2.03 18.72 -1.58
N TYR A 193 1.51 18.17 -0.48
CA TYR A 193 0.10 18.26 -0.13
C TYR A 193 -0.19 19.33 0.92
N ARG A 194 0.81 20.05 1.44
CA ARG A 194 0.59 21.04 2.51
C ARG A 194 -0.18 22.25 2.02
N ASN A 195 -1.15 22.68 2.80
CA ASN A 195 -1.80 23.97 2.67
C ASN A 195 -1.07 25.00 3.53
N GLU A 196 -0.03 25.61 2.97
CA GLU A 196 0.82 26.58 3.69
C GLU A 196 0.01 27.80 4.20
N GLU A 197 -1.05 28.19 3.49
CA GLU A 197 -1.93 29.28 3.94
C GLU A 197 -2.70 28.89 5.20
N SER A 198 -3.30 27.70 5.22
CA SER A 198 -4.02 27.18 6.40
C SER A 198 -3.08 27.02 7.61
N ILE A 199 -1.87 26.48 7.37
CA ILE A 199 -0.83 26.34 8.40
C ILE A 199 -0.45 27.71 8.96
N ARG A 200 -0.22 28.71 8.09
CA ARG A 200 0.15 30.07 8.53
C ARG A 200 -0.96 30.73 9.34
N LYS A 201 -2.23 30.50 9.00
CA LYS A 201 -3.38 31.05 9.75
C LYS A 201 -3.57 30.38 11.11
N ASN A 202 -3.27 29.08 11.22
CA ASN A 202 -3.55 28.26 12.40
C ASN A 202 -2.29 27.55 12.94
N GLN A 203 -1.19 28.29 13.12
CA GLN A 203 0.10 27.72 13.50
C GLN A 203 0.06 26.90 14.79
N GLU A 204 -0.63 27.40 15.83
CA GLU A 204 -0.73 26.70 17.11
C GLU A 204 -1.45 25.34 16.97
N ALA A 205 -2.53 25.30 16.21
CA ALA A 205 -3.27 24.06 15.95
C ALA A 205 -2.42 23.07 15.14
N TYR A 206 -1.68 23.55 14.13
CA TYR A 206 -0.78 22.72 13.35
C TYR A 206 0.36 22.15 14.22
N SER A 207 0.99 22.98 15.06
CA SER A 207 2.04 22.54 15.98
C SER A 207 1.54 21.46 16.94
N LYS A 208 0.38 21.67 17.58
CA LYS A 208 -0.27 20.68 18.46
C LYS A 208 -0.56 19.37 17.73
N LEU A 209 -1.04 19.45 16.49
CA LEU A 209 -1.28 18.26 15.67
C LEU A 209 0.03 17.52 15.37
N MET A 210 1.10 18.21 15.00
CA MET A 210 2.39 17.58 14.72
C MET A 210 3.09 17.03 15.98
N GLU A 211 2.81 17.57 17.17
CA GLU A 211 3.24 16.97 18.45
C GLU A 211 2.57 15.60 18.67
N ALA A 212 1.28 15.50 18.34
CA ALA A 212 0.49 14.27 18.42
C ALA A 212 0.93 13.19 17.40
N SER A 213 1.62 13.58 16.32
CA SER A 213 1.96 12.66 15.22
C SER A 213 2.90 11.53 15.61
N LYS A 214 3.73 11.74 16.65
CA LYS A 214 4.58 10.68 17.21
C LYS A 214 3.74 9.56 17.84
N LYS A 215 2.68 9.93 18.58
CA LYS A 215 1.76 8.95 19.18
C LYS A 215 1.00 8.20 18.09
N ALA A 216 0.47 8.91 17.09
CA ALA A 216 -0.25 8.29 15.97
C ALA A 216 0.63 7.31 15.19
N GLY A 217 1.86 7.69 14.87
CA GLY A 217 2.83 6.80 14.23
C GLY A 217 3.22 5.60 15.10
N GLY A 218 3.34 5.79 16.42
CA GLY A 218 3.56 4.72 17.40
C GLY A 218 2.45 3.68 17.37
N ILE A 219 1.19 4.12 17.50
CA ILE A 219 0.00 3.26 17.45
C ILE A 219 -0.03 2.41 16.17
N LEU A 220 0.23 3.02 15.01
CA LEU A 220 0.28 2.28 13.75
C LEU A 220 1.36 1.19 13.73
N TRP A 221 2.57 1.50 14.22
CA TRP A 221 3.64 0.51 14.32
C TRP A 221 3.33 -0.58 15.34
N ASP A 222 2.68 -0.24 16.44
CA ASP A 222 2.29 -1.18 17.48
C ASP A 222 1.23 -2.16 16.95
N ILE A 223 0.18 -1.68 16.26
CA ILE A 223 -0.82 -2.53 15.61
C ILE A 223 -0.17 -3.47 14.59
N PHE A 224 0.72 -2.96 13.72
CA PHE A 224 1.43 -3.82 12.76
C PHE A 224 2.30 -4.84 13.50
N SER A 225 3.01 -4.45 14.56
CA SER A 225 3.86 -5.35 15.32
C SER A 225 3.07 -6.41 16.08
N THR A 226 1.86 -6.11 16.55
CA THR A 226 0.96 -7.07 17.17
C THR A 226 0.50 -8.13 16.17
N LEU A 227 0.21 -7.75 14.93
CA LEU A 227 -0.20 -8.71 13.89
C LEU A 227 0.99 -9.51 13.32
N GLY A 228 2.17 -8.88 13.24
CA GLY A 228 3.37 -9.48 12.69
C GLY A 228 4.64 -8.71 13.04
N ASN A 229 5.20 -8.98 14.22
CA ASN A 229 6.37 -8.29 14.76
C ASN A 229 7.61 -8.39 13.86
N LEU A 230 7.85 -9.55 13.23
CA LEU A 230 8.98 -9.71 12.31
C LEU A 230 8.75 -8.93 11.01
N ALA A 231 7.53 -9.00 10.47
CA ALA A 231 7.16 -8.24 9.27
C ALA A 231 7.30 -6.72 9.51
N ALA A 232 6.82 -6.23 10.65
CA ALA A 232 6.92 -4.82 11.03
C ALA A 232 8.38 -4.38 11.17
N ALA A 233 9.21 -5.15 11.88
CA ALA A 233 10.62 -4.85 12.08
C ALA A 233 11.40 -4.81 10.74
N ASN A 234 11.21 -5.81 9.88
CA ASN A 234 11.86 -5.90 8.58
C ASN A 234 11.45 -4.75 7.66
N THR A 235 10.14 -4.44 7.61
CA THR A 235 9.60 -3.34 6.82
C THR A 235 10.16 -2.00 7.27
N ARG A 236 10.18 -1.75 8.59
CA ARG A 236 10.73 -0.53 9.17
C ARG A 236 12.22 -0.38 8.88
N ALA A 237 13.00 -1.45 8.98
CA ALA A 237 14.42 -1.44 8.65
C ALA A 237 14.66 -1.06 7.18
N LYS A 238 13.89 -1.64 6.25
CA LYS A 238 13.97 -1.32 4.83
C LYS A 238 13.55 0.11 4.53
N MET A 239 12.44 0.58 5.10
CA MET A 239 11.99 1.97 4.98
C MET A 239 13.05 2.95 5.49
N LYS A 240 13.78 2.62 6.56
CA LYS A 240 14.82 3.50 7.11
C LYS A 240 16.02 3.62 6.18
N LYS A 241 16.39 2.53 5.50
CA LYS A 241 17.41 2.55 4.45
C LYS A 241 16.97 3.47 3.30
N LEU A 242 15.76 3.26 2.79
CA LEU A 242 15.22 4.05 1.67
C LEU A 242 15.00 5.53 2.02
N ALA A 243 14.61 5.85 3.26
CA ALA A 243 14.50 7.21 3.73
C ALA A 243 15.86 7.94 3.79
N SER A 244 16.94 7.20 4.07
CA SER A 244 18.30 7.72 3.98
C SER A 244 18.68 8.06 2.54
N ASP A 245 18.10 7.34 1.57
CA ASP A 245 18.23 7.60 0.13
C ASP A 245 17.22 8.67 -0.38
N GLY A 246 16.48 9.32 0.53
CA GLY A 246 15.54 10.40 0.22
C GLY A 246 14.14 9.96 -0.21
N LEU A 247 13.83 8.67 -0.18
CA LEU A 247 12.51 8.14 -0.51
C LEU A 247 11.59 8.14 0.70
N VAL A 248 10.43 8.81 0.59
CA VAL A 248 9.43 8.90 1.65
C VAL A 248 8.23 8.02 1.30
N SER A 249 7.72 7.28 2.29
CA SER A 249 6.48 6.50 2.17
C SER A 249 5.28 7.31 2.63
N SER A 250 4.21 7.31 1.83
CA SER A 250 2.88 7.74 2.28
C SER A 250 2.18 6.62 3.07
N LEU A 251 1.02 6.95 3.64
CA LEU A 251 0.07 5.99 4.21
C LEU A 251 -1.00 5.53 3.20
N ALA A 252 -0.83 5.89 1.92
CA ALA A 252 -1.79 5.62 0.85
C ALA A 252 -2.20 4.16 0.86
N PHE A 253 -3.50 3.90 0.91
CA PHE A 253 -3.98 2.53 0.83
C PHE A 253 -3.63 1.96 -0.56
N PRO A 254 -3.07 0.74 -0.63
CA PRO A 254 -2.48 0.28 -1.85
C PRO A 254 -3.59 -0.20 -2.78
N SER A 255 -3.80 0.54 -3.85
CA SER A 255 -4.38 0.00 -5.07
C SER A 255 -3.27 -0.04 -6.09
N ASN A 256 -2.87 -1.25 -6.49
CA ASN A 256 -1.94 -1.39 -7.62
C ASN A 256 -2.71 -1.26 -8.97
N GLY A 257 -3.88 -0.64 -8.89
CA GLY A 257 -4.88 -0.56 -9.95
C GLY A 257 -5.38 -1.91 -10.44
N PHE A 258 -5.04 -3.05 -9.83
CA PHE A 258 -5.23 -4.40 -10.39
C PHE A 258 -4.44 -4.70 -11.67
N HIS A 259 -3.62 -3.75 -12.16
CA HIS A 259 -2.98 -3.78 -13.48
C HIS A 259 -1.46 -3.83 -13.44
N THR A 260 -0.84 -3.79 -12.24
CA THR A 260 0.62 -3.82 -12.15
C THR A 260 1.15 -5.25 -12.12
N ASP A 261 1.84 -5.62 -13.20
CA ASP A 261 2.91 -6.61 -13.16
C ASP A 261 4.10 -5.95 -12.45
N TYR A 262 4.23 -6.13 -11.14
CA TYR A 262 5.52 -5.85 -10.48
C TYR A 262 6.50 -6.96 -10.84
N GLN A 263 6.99 -6.96 -12.09
CA GLN A 263 8.29 -7.56 -12.35
C GLN A 263 9.33 -6.60 -11.79
N VAL A 264 9.73 -6.87 -10.55
CA VAL A 264 10.93 -6.26 -10.00
C VAL A 264 12.10 -6.86 -10.78
N ASP A 265 12.60 -6.15 -11.79
CA ASP A 265 13.78 -6.55 -12.58
C ASP A 265 15.08 -6.55 -11.75
N ASN A 266 15.02 -6.19 -10.47
CA ASN A 266 16.18 -6.24 -9.58
C ASN A 266 16.33 -7.64 -8.97
N GLU A 267 17.19 -8.44 -9.61
CA GLU A 267 17.75 -9.67 -9.02
C GLU A 267 18.50 -9.42 -7.69
N GLU A 268 18.78 -8.16 -7.33
CA GLU A 268 19.52 -7.79 -6.10
C GLU A 268 18.71 -7.89 -4.79
N GLU A 269 17.37 -7.90 -4.84
CA GLU A 269 16.55 -7.96 -3.62
C GLU A 269 15.62 -9.18 -3.66
N SER A 270 16.15 -10.33 -3.18
CA SER A 270 15.50 -11.64 -3.33
C SER A 270 14.18 -11.81 -2.55
N ASP A 271 13.85 -10.91 -1.62
CA ASP A 271 12.51 -10.85 -1.02
C ASP A 271 12.14 -9.41 -0.60
N PRO A 272 11.18 -8.73 -1.26
CA PRO A 272 10.75 -7.39 -0.88
C PRO A 272 10.07 -7.39 0.50
N PRO A 273 10.12 -6.26 1.24
CA PRO A 273 9.45 -6.18 2.54
C PRO A 273 7.94 -6.35 2.37
N LEU A 274 7.33 -6.93 3.40
CA LEU A 274 5.89 -7.04 3.49
C LEU A 274 5.25 -5.66 3.67
N SER A 275 3.98 -5.57 3.33
CA SER A 275 3.18 -4.37 3.55
C SER A 275 2.08 -4.68 4.56
N PHE A 276 1.68 -3.64 5.29
CA PHE A 276 0.57 -3.70 6.23
C PHE A 276 -0.54 -2.78 5.77
N ALA A 277 -1.79 -3.22 5.88
CA ALA A 277 -2.96 -2.44 5.55
C ALA A 277 -4.02 -2.58 6.64
N MET A 278 -4.75 -1.48 6.88
CA MET A 278 -5.82 -1.39 7.86
C MET A 278 -7.03 -0.66 7.29
N MET A 279 -8.21 -1.19 7.56
CA MET A 279 -9.51 -0.62 7.18
C MET A 279 -10.37 -0.41 8.41
N ILE A 280 -10.74 0.84 8.70
CA ILE A 280 -11.54 1.23 9.87
C ILE A 280 -12.86 1.88 9.39
N PRO A 281 -14.04 1.44 9.84
CA PRO A 281 -15.29 2.12 9.53
C PRO A 281 -15.32 3.46 10.25
N THR A 282 -15.54 4.55 9.52
CA THR A 282 -15.56 5.90 10.09
C THR A 282 -16.69 6.75 9.50
N PHE A 283 -17.01 7.83 10.19
CA PHE A 283 -17.87 8.90 9.65
C PHE A 283 -17.01 9.94 8.94
N ARG A 284 -17.33 10.25 7.69
CA ARG A 284 -16.54 11.14 6.82
C ARG A 284 -16.41 12.55 7.42
N SER A 285 -17.49 13.06 8.00
CA SER A 285 -17.57 14.40 8.59
C SER A 285 -16.79 14.56 9.90
N THR A 286 -16.62 13.49 10.69
CA THR A 286 -16.00 13.58 12.04
C THR A 286 -14.72 12.78 12.19
N GLY A 287 -14.45 11.84 11.29
CA GLY A 287 -13.36 10.89 11.40
C GLY A 287 -13.52 9.84 12.50
N LYS A 288 -14.60 9.89 13.30
CA LYS A 288 -14.82 8.94 14.39
C LYS A 288 -15.08 7.54 13.87
N ILE A 289 -14.64 6.54 14.62
CA ILE A 289 -15.02 5.14 14.39
C ILE A 289 -16.54 5.05 14.44
N ALA A 290 -17.12 4.46 13.41
CA ALA A 290 -18.55 4.43 13.19
C ALA A 290 -19.12 3.03 13.41
N LEU A 291 -20.30 2.95 14.03
CA LEU A 291 -21.02 1.71 14.29
C LEU A 291 -22.29 1.60 13.46
N GLU A 292 -22.71 0.37 13.15
CA GLU A 292 -23.99 0.08 12.49
C GLU A 292 -25.16 0.60 13.31
N SER A 293 -25.07 0.51 14.65
CA SER A 293 -26.07 1.04 15.59
C SER A 293 -26.22 2.56 15.53
N GLU A 294 -25.22 3.28 14.98
CA GLU A 294 -25.23 4.72 14.75
C GLU A 294 -25.64 5.07 13.30
N GLY A 295 -26.05 4.07 12.51
CA GLY A 295 -26.47 4.22 11.12
C GLY A 295 -25.34 4.13 10.10
N HIS A 296 -24.14 3.67 10.50
CA HIS A 296 -23.05 3.43 9.55
C HIS A 296 -23.42 2.31 8.57
N ARG A 297 -23.24 2.59 7.27
CA ARG A 297 -23.43 1.59 6.22
C ARG A 297 -22.51 1.86 5.03
N VAL A 298 -21.64 0.87 4.78
CA VAL A 298 -20.82 0.79 3.57
C VAL A 298 -21.00 -0.60 2.99
N ASP A 299 -21.63 -0.66 1.82
CA ASP A 299 -21.76 -1.90 1.06
C ASP A 299 -20.53 -2.07 0.15
N ASN A 300 -20.17 -3.32 -0.18
CA ASN A 300 -19.04 -3.68 -1.05
C ASN A 300 -17.67 -3.23 -0.50
N GLY A 301 -16.74 -2.81 -1.38
CA GLY A 301 -15.40 -2.36 -0.98
C GLY A 301 -14.52 -3.47 -0.41
N GLN A 302 -14.60 -4.69 -0.95
CA GLN A 302 -13.76 -5.81 -0.53
C GLN A 302 -12.31 -5.56 -0.96
N PHE A 303 -11.35 -6.00 -0.14
CA PHE A 303 -9.95 -6.10 -0.55
C PHE A 303 -9.73 -7.38 -1.34
N VAL A 304 -9.17 -7.29 -2.53
CA VAL A 304 -9.15 -8.38 -3.50
C VAL A 304 -7.73 -8.69 -3.95
N PHE A 305 -7.40 -9.98 -4.00
CA PHE A 305 -6.27 -10.54 -4.74
C PHE A 305 -6.79 -11.27 -5.98
N PRO A 306 -6.79 -10.63 -7.18
CA PRO A 306 -7.34 -11.22 -8.39
C PRO A 306 -6.71 -12.55 -8.77
N ASP A 307 -5.38 -12.64 -8.78
CA ASP A 307 -4.66 -13.80 -9.30
C ASP A 307 -4.88 -15.10 -8.50
N ILE A 308 -5.40 -14.99 -7.28
CA ILE A 308 -5.72 -16.12 -6.41
C ILE A 308 -7.22 -16.23 -6.09
N LYS A 309 -8.02 -15.40 -6.75
CA LYS A 309 -9.48 -15.29 -6.60
C LYS A 309 -9.89 -15.28 -5.14
N GLN A 310 -9.30 -14.36 -4.38
CA GLN A 310 -9.53 -14.18 -2.96
C GLN A 310 -10.03 -12.76 -2.70
N ALA A 311 -11.15 -12.65 -2.00
CA ALA A 311 -11.69 -11.39 -1.51
C ALA A 311 -11.74 -11.43 0.02
N ILE A 312 -11.45 -10.31 0.67
CA ILE A 312 -11.58 -10.09 2.10
C ILE A 312 -12.67 -9.02 2.26
N SER A 313 -13.78 -9.43 2.87
CA SER A 313 -14.90 -8.54 3.14
C SER A 313 -14.75 -7.95 4.53
N PHE A 314 -15.27 -6.73 4.71
CA PHE A 314 -15.27 -6.02 5.99
C PHE A 314 -16.72 -5.89 6.47
N PRO A 315 -17.21 -6.82 7.31
CA PRO A 315 -18.55 -6.72 7.88
C PRO A 315 -18.72 -5.42 8.70
N PRO A 316 -19.98 -5.01 8.98
CA PRO A 316 -20.24 -3.93 9.92
C PRO A 316 -19.57 -4.16 11.28
N ASP A 317 -19.24 -3.08 11.97
CA ASP A 317 -18.60 -3.09 13.30
C ASP A 317 -17.28 -3.88 13.37
N THR A 318 -16.53 -3.93 12.27
CA THR A 318 -15.23 -4.59 12.22
C THR A 318 -14.11 -3.71 11.67
N ILE A 319 -12.89 -3.95 12.16
CA ILE A 319 -11.65 -3.38 11.65
C ILE A 319 -10.87 -4.50 10.96
N GLY A 320 -10.51 -4.29 9.70
CA GLY A 320 -9.72 -5.24 8.92
C GLY A 320 -8.25 -4.91 8.98
N LEU A 321 -7.41 -5.88 9.37
CA LEU A 321 -5.95 -5.78 9.37
C LEU A 321 -5.36 -6.80 8.41
N MET A 322 -4.31 -6.43 7.68
CA MET A 322 -3.69 -7.29 6.68
C MET A 322 -2.18 -7.09 6.64
N ILE A 323 -1.42 -8.18 6.54
CA ILE A 323 0.00 -8.21 6.15
C ILE A 323 0.10 -8.97 4.85
N PHE A 324 0.74 -8.43 3.83
CA PHE A 324 0.77 -9.08 2.52
C PHE A 324 1.94 -8.63 1.66
N ARG A 325 2.20 -9.41 0.60
CA ARG A 325 3.27 -9.19 -0.36
C ARG A 325 2.84 -8.24 -1.48
N ALA A 326 2.72 -6.96 -1.16
CA ALA A 326 2.22 -5.94 -2.09
C ALA A 326 3.02 -5.84 -3.40
N GLN A 327 4.34 -6.08 -3.34
CA GLN A 327 5.23 -6.00 -4.51
C GLN A 327 5.30 -7.29 -5.33
N GLN A 328 4.59 -8.36 -4.94
CA GLN A 328 4.66 -9.67 -5.62
C GLN A 328 3.29 -10.18 -6.08
N TYR A 329 2.19 -9.67 -5.52
CA TYR A 329 0.84 -10.12 -5.84
C TYR A 329 -0.06 -8.93 -6.15
N ALA A 330 -0.81 -9.02 -7.25
CA ALA A 330 -1.80 -8.02 -7.59
C ALA A 330 -2.87 -7.92 -6.51
N HIS A 331 -3.27 -6.69 -6.18
CA HIS A 331 -4.23 -6.42 -5.11
C HIS A 331 -4.87 -5.03 -5.21
N GLY A 332 -6.06 -4.87 -4.66
CA GLY A 332 -6.73 -3.57 -4.56
C GLY A 332 -8.07 -3.67 -3.85
N ILE A 333 -8.72 -2.53 -3.65
CA ILE A 333 -10.09 -2.45 -3.14
C ILE A 333 -11.05 -2.24 -4.31
N LEU A 334 -12.18 -2.96 -4.33
CA LEU A 334 -13.29 -2.66 -5.23
C LEU A 334 -13.98 -1.34 -4.85
N SER A 335 -14.74 -0.77 -5.77
CA SER A 335 -15.62 0.37 -5.45
C SER A 335 -16.61 -0.01 -4.34
N SER A 336 -16.76 0.88 -3.35
CA SER A 336 -17.73 0.77 -2.26
C SER A 336 -18.97 1.62 -2.56
N THR A 337 -20.09 1.24 -1.95
CA THR A 337 -21.29 2.08 -1.92
C THR A 337 -21.46 2.63 -0.52
N GLU A 338 -21.17 3.92 -0.37
CA GLU A 338 -21.21 4.64 0.90
C GLU A 338 -22.56 5.33 1.08
N VAL A 339 -23.23 5.08 2.22
CA VAL A 339 -24.54 5.67 2.51
C VAL A 339 -24.40 6.81 3.51
N GLY A 340 -24.87 8.00 3.12
CA GLY A 340 -24.85 9.18 3.99
C GLY A 340 -23.42 9.62 4.31
N ASP A 341 -23.12 9.74 5.60
CA ASP A 341 -21.79 10.14 6.09
C ASP A 341 -20.85 8.94 6.34
N SER A 342 -21.26 7.73 5.97
CA SER A 342 -20.48 6.51 6.19
C SER A 342 -19.29 6.43 5.24
N THR A 343 -18.12 6.05 5.72
CA THR A 343 -16.96 5.70 4.89
C THR A 343 -16.08 4.67 5.59
N ARG A 344 -14.94 4.31 4.97
CA ARG A 344 -13.88 3.52 5.61
C ARG A 344 -12.54 4.23 5.46
N LEU A 345 -11.85 4.47 6.57
CA LEU A 345 -10.48 4.94 6.56
C LEU A 345 -9.53 3.78 6.23
N GLY A 346 -8.86 3.87 5.08
CA GLY A 346 -7.78 2.99 4.68
C GLY A 346 -6.40 3.59 5.01
N LEU A 347 -5.59 2.84 5.75
CA LEU A 347 -4.18 3.17 6.04
C LEU A 347 -3.26 2.03 5.63
N CYS A 348 -2.07 2.36 5.11
CA CYS A 348 -1.07 1.35 4.75
C CYS A 348 0.34 1.75 5.17
N ILE A 349 1.16 0.75 5.45
CA ILE A 349 2.60 0.87 5.63
C ILE A 349 3.24 -0.01 4.56
N GLN A 350 3.91 0.64 3.60
CA GLN A 350 4.56 -0.03 2.49
C GLN A 350 5.90 0.64 2.20
N ALA A 351 6.97 -0.15 2.04
CA ALA A 351 8.23 0.42 1.61
C ALA A 351 8.12 0.99 0.17
N PRO A 352 8.71 2.17 -0.11
CA PRO A 352 8.75 2.71 -1.45
C PRO A 352 9.32 1.70 -2.45
N VAL A 353 8.69 1.60 -3.63
CA VAL A 353 9.20 0.76 -4.72
C VAL A 353 10.35 1.51 -5.38
N VAL A 354 11.55 0.93 -5.36
CA VAL A 354 12.69 1.46 -6.10
C VAL A 354 12.54 1.05 -7.56
N ILE A 355 12.02 1.96 -8.38
CA ILE A 355 12.04 1.80 -9.83
C ILE A 355 13.42 2.29 -10.28
N ASN A 356 14.27 1.41 -10.80
CA ASN A 356 15.58 1.79 -11.34
C ASN A 356 15.35 2.82 -12.46
N ARG A 357 15.58 4.11 -12.17
CA ARG A 357 15.78 5.11 -13.21
C ARG A 357 17.12 4.75 -13.85
N GLY A 358 17.09 4.27 -15.08
CA GLY A 358 18.31 3.97 -15.84
C GLY A 358 19.32 5.13 -15.71
N SER A 359 20.49 4.81 -15.15
CA SER A 359 21.74 5.56 -15.22
C SER A 359 21.62 7.09 -15.36
N GLN A 360 21.35 7.77 -14.24
CA GLN A 360 21.86 9.13 -14.06
C GLN A 360 23.33 9.02 -13.63
N THR A 361 24.23 8.88 -14.58
CA THR A 361 25.62 9.32 -14.39
C THR A 361 25.66 10.81 -14.67
N GLU A 362 25.37 11.62 -13.66
CA GLU A 362 25.93 12.97 -13.60
C GLU A 362 27.30 12.86 -12.92
N GLN A 363 28.34 12.75 -13.75
CA GLN A 363 29.66 13.23 -13.36
C GLN A 363 29.58 14.76 -13.35
N ASP A 364 29.25 15.34 -12.21
CA ASP A 364 29.68 16.71 -11.92
C ASP A 364 31.16 16.65 -11.54
N THR A 365 32.02 16.80 -12.55
CA THR A 365 33.40 17.22 -12.35
C THR A 365 33.41 18.62 -11.73
N PRO A 366 34.01 18.83 -10.55
CA PRO A 366 34.26 20.17 -10.04
C PRO A 366 35.30 20.83 -10.95
N HIS A 367 34.94 21.96 -11.54
CA HIS A 367 35.88 22.82 -12.23
C HIS A 367 36.87 23.35 -11.18
N ASP A 368 38.15 22.96 -11.32
CA ASP A 368 39.26 23.57 -10.60
C ASP A 368 39.27 25.08 -10.85
N SER A 369 39.25 25.85 -9.75
CA SER A 369 39.76 27.21 -9.73
C SER A 369 40.71 27.31 -8.54
N GLU A 370 42.01 27.19 -8.82
CA GLU A 370 43.09 27.50 -7.88
C GLU A 370 42.97 28.95 -7.37
N PRO A 371 43.24 29.21 -6.07
CA PRO A 371 43.45 30.56 -5.58
C PRO A 371 44.89 31.03 -5.85
N GLU A 372 44.98 32.14 -6.56
CA GLU A 372 46.21 32.90 -6.79
C GLU A 372 46.88 33.28 -5.45
N LYS A 373 48.15 32.87 -5.30
CA LYS A 373 49.01 33.23 -4.17
C LYS A 373 49.38 34.72 -4.24
N ALA A 374 48.95 35.51 -3.27
CA ALA A 374 49.60 36.78 -2.97
C ALA A 374 50.93 36.51 -2.26
N LYS A 375 52.04 36.90 -2.91
CA LYS A 375 53.38 36.97 -2.32
C LYS A 375 53.48 38.19 -1.40
N SER A 376 54.20 38.02 -0.29
CA SER A 376 54.91 39.11 0.40
C SER A 376 56.07 39.61 -0.44
#